data_AF-A0A924PXH2-F1
#
_entry.id   AF-A0A924PXH2-F1
#
_cell.length_a   1.000
_cell.length_b   1.000
_cell.length_c   1.000
_cell.angle_alpha   90.00
_cell.angle_beta   90.00
_cell.angle_gamma   90.00
#
_symmetry.space_group_name_H-M   'P 1'
#
loop_
_entity.id
_entity.type
_entity.pdbx_description
1 polymer ?
#
loop_
_entity_poly.entity_id
_entity_poly.type
_entity_poly.pdbx_seq_one_letter_code
_entity_poly.pdbx_strand_id
1 'polypeptide(L)'
;MQTPPYRPGLVARDIQPPLRLADFGLIAFDMDSTLINIECVDEIAAAVGRKEEVAAITEAAMRGEIADYKESLRRRVKLLAGVSVRSMDDVYTQRLQLNPGARELVSACKAVGMKVLLVSGGFTFFSDRIRDRLGIDFTRANVLGIRDGQLTGRLVDQPWGDICDGEEKRKMLLATCAQLGL
;
A
#
# COMPACT_ATOMS: atom_id res chain seq x y z
N MET A 1 33.62 26.94 -3.63
CA MET A 1 32.85 25.87 -2.96
C MET A 1 32.13 25.10 -4.05
N GLN A 2 32.43 23.80 -4.20
CA GLN A 2 31.81 22.95 -5.22
C GLN A 2 30.34 22.71 -4.89
N THR A 3 29.45 22.99 -5.85
CA THR A 3 28.03 22.67 -5.77
C THR A 3 27.87 21.15 -5.57
N PRO A 4 27.13 20.67 -4.56
CA PRO A 4 26.92 19.23 -4.42
C PRO A 4 26.15 18.69 -5.63
N PRO A 5 26.37 17.44 -6.05
CA PRO A 5 25.92 16.89 -7.33
C PRO A 5 24.42 16.53 -7.39
N TYR A 6 23.57 17.28 -6.67
CA TYR A 6 22.15 16.97 -6.55
C TYR A 6 21.28 17.92 -7.35
N ARG A 7 20.17 17.39 -7.87
CA ARG A 7 19.09 18.23 -8.40
C ARG A 7 18.59 19.15 -7.27
N PRO A 8 18.25 20.41 -7.57
CA PRO A 8 17.64 21.30 -6.58
C PRO A 8 16.46 20.62 -5.88
N GLY A 9 16.46 20.64 -4.53
CA GLY A 9 15.39 20.07 -3.70
C GLY A 9 15.66 18.66 -3.13
N LEU A 10 16.74 17.98 -3.52
CA LEU A 10 17.10 16.69 -2.93
C LEU A 10 17.96 16.88 -1.67
N VAL A 11 17.52 16.31 -0.54
CA VAL A 11 18.27 16.28 0.72
C VAL A 11 18.63 14.83 1.05
N ALA A 12 19.92 14.52 1.02
CA ALA A 12 20.44 13.24 1.49
C ALA A 12 20.81 13.34 2.98
N ARG A 13 20.39 12.36 3.79
CA ARG A 13 20.82 12.20 5.18
C ARG A 13 21.48 10.83 5.31
N ASP A 14 22.62 10.80 5.98
CA ASP A 14 23.33 9.57 6.35
C ASP A 14 23.72 8.66 5.16
N ILE A 15 23.84 9.23 3.96
CA ILE A 15 24.34 8.53 2.76
C ILE A 15 25.40 9.37 2.04
N GLN A 16 26.43 8.72 1.49
CA GLN A 16 27.47 9.36 0.67
C GLN A 16 27.42 8.83 -0.77
N PRO A 17 26.87 9.61 -1.71
CA PRO A 17 26.87 9.31 -3.14
C PRO A 17 28.28 9.34 -3.79
N PRO A 18 28.46 8.71 -4.97
CA PRO A 18 27.43 8.07 -5.78
C PRO A 18 27.00 6.71 -5.22
N LEU A 19 25.68 6.48 -5.14
CA LEU A 19 25.10 5.17 -4.87
C LEU A 19 24.50 4.60 -6.16
N ARG A 20 24.64 3.29 -6.33
CA ARG A 20 24.03 2.50 -7.41
C ARG A 20 22.87 1.70 -6.82
N LEU A 21 21.92 1.29 -7.66
CA LEU A 21 20.82 0.43 -7.21
C LEU A 21 21.33 -0.87 -6.56
N ALA A 22 22.44 -1.42 -7.07
CA ALA A 22 23.07 -2.63 -6.54
C ALA A 22 23.69 -2.47 -5.14
N ASP A 23 23.82 -1.24 -4.64
CA ASP A 23 24.32 -0.99 -3.29
C ASP A 23 23.19 -1.10 -2.23
N PHE A 24 21.95 -1.35 -2.66
CA PHE A 24 20.78 -1.59 -1.79
C PHE A 24 20.33 -3.05 -1.90
N GLY A 25 19.81 -3.61 -0.80
CA GLY A 25 19.29 -4.99 -0.77
C GLY A 25 17.77 -5.12 -0.83
N LEU A 26 17.03 -4.07 -0.47
CA LEU A 26 15.57 -4.07 -0.38
C LEU A 26 15.01 -2.73 -0.86
N ILE A 27 13.92 -2.77 -1.61
CA ILE A 27 13.05 -1.63 -1.87
C ILE A 27 11.65 -1.93 -1.32
N ALA A 28 11.08 -0.97 -0.58
CA ALA A 28 9.76 -1.08 -0.02
C ALA A 28 8.83 -0.04 -0.65
N PHE A 29 7.62 -0.47 -1.00
CA PHE A 29 6.60 0.37 -1.60
C PHE A 29 5.32 0.36 -0.77
N ASP A 30 4.64 1.51 -0.72
CA ASP A 30 3.20 1.53 -0.49
C ASP A 30 2.45 1.10 -1.77
N MET A 31 1.15 0.85 -1.66
CA MET A 31 0.31 0.43 -2.78
C MET A 31 -0.45 1.62 -3.37
N ASP A 32 -1.49 2.09 -2.66
CA ASP A 32 -2.40 3.14 -3.10
C ASP A 32 -1.64 4.44 -3.32
N SER A 33 -1.98 5.14 -4.41
CA SER A 33 -1.30 6.35 -4.88
C SER A 33 0.24 6.26 -5.01
N THR A 34 0.80 5.04 -5.04
CA THR A 34 2.25 4.77 -5.11
C THR A 34 2.57 3.81 -6.25
N LEU A 35 2.28 2.51 -6.09
CA LEU A 35 2.39 1.54 -7.18
C LEU A 35 1.17 1.56 -8.11
N ILE A 36 0.01 1.94 -7.58
CA ILE A 36 -1.24 2.05 -8.33
C ILE A 36 -1.81 3.47 -8.28
N ASN A 37 -2.64 3.80 -9.26
CA ASN A 37 -3.18 5.15 -9.47
C ASN A 37 -4.51 5.44 -8.75
N ILE A 38 -4.94 4.54 -7.86
CA ILE A 38 -6.22 4.65 -7.15
C ILE A 38 -6.04 4.52 -5.64
N GLU A 39 -7.06 4.98 -4.91
CA GLU A 39 -7.33 4.64 -3.53
C GLU A 39 -8.34 3.49 -3.51
N CYS A 40 -7.94 2.30 -3.05
CA CYS A 40 -8.77 1.10 -3.19
C CYS A 40 -10.10 1.23 -2.43
N VAL A 41 -10.06 1.85 -1.25
CA VAL A 41 -11.25 2.06 -0.40
C VAL A 41 -12.31 2.90 -1.13
N ASP A 42 -11.89 3.96 -1.81
CA ASP A 42 -12.78 4.89 -2.49
C ASP A 42 -13.44 4.26 -3.72
N GLU A 43 -12.68 3.49 -4.49
CA GLU A 43 -13.21 2.77 -5.66
C GLU A 43 -14.16 1.64 -5.25
N ILE A 44 -13.88 0.94 -4.15
CA ILE A 44 -14.83 -0.05 -3.60
C ILE A 44 -16.11 0.65 -3.11
N ALA A 45 -16.00 1.78 -2.43
CA ALA A 45 -17.14 2.54 -1.94
C ALA A 45 -18.03 3.06 -3.09
N ALA A 46 -17.41 3.45 -4.21
CA ALA A 46 -18.12 3.88 -5.40
C ALA A 46 -19.02 2.78 -5.97
N ALA A 47 -18.60 1.51 -5.89
CA ALA A 47 -19.39 0.37 -6.38
C ALA A 47 -20.74 0.18 -5.65
N VAL A 48 -20.90 0.77 -4.46
CA VAL A 48 -22.16 0.74 -3.67
C VAL A 48 -22.74 2.13 -3.43
N GLY A 49 -22.28 3.15 -4.16
CA GLY A 49 -22.78 4.53 -4.03
C GLY A 49 -22.43 5.19 -2.69
N ARG A 50 -21.41 4.71 -1.97
CA ARG A 50 -20.97 5.22 -0.66
C ARG A 50 -19.71 6.07 -0.73
N LYS A 51 -19.29 6.48 -1.93
CA LYS A 51 -18.04 7.24 -2.16
C LYS A 51 -18.00 8.53 -1.33
N GLU A 52 -19.10 9.28 -1.30
CA GLU A 52 -19.17 10.54 -0.55
C GLU A 52 -19.04 10.35 0.97
N GLU A 53 -19.69 9.32 1.52
CA GLU A 53 -19.60 8.99 2.95
C GLU A 53 -18.18 8.56 3.34
N VAL A 54 -17.51 7.77 2.50
CA VAL A 54 -16.12 7.37 2.71
C VAL A 54 -15.19 8.58 2.62
N ALA A 55 -15.35 9.42 1.59
CA ALA A 55 -14.56 10.64 1.42
C ALA A 55 -14.69 11.58 2.62
N ALA A 56 -15.91 11.77 3.16
CA ALA A 56 -16.14 12.58 4.35
C ALA A 56 -15.34 12.08 5.58
N ILE A 57 -15.24 10.76 5.77
CA ILE A 57 -14.44 10.16 6.85
C ILE A 57 -12.94 10.34 6.59
N THR A 58 -12.48 10.15 5.35
CA THR A 58 -11.08 10.35 4.96
C THR A 58 -10.65 11.80 5.23
N GLU A 59 -11.46 12.76 4.80
CA GLU A 59 -11.22 14.19 5.01
C GLU A 59 -11.22 14.57 6.50
N ALA A 60 -12.15 14.03 7.29
CA ALA A 60 -12.16 14.22 8.73
C ALA A 60 -10.88 13.68 9.40
N ALA A 61 -10.37 12.53 8.95
CA ALA A 61 -9.10 11.99 9.45
C ALA A 61 -7.90 12.86 9.07
N MET A 62 -7.86 13.36 7.82
CA MET A 62 -6.79 14.27 7.37
C MET A 62 -6.81 15.63 8.09
N ARG A 63 -7.99 16.12 8.47
CA ARG A 63 -8.14 17.31 9.34
C ARG A 63 -7.79 17.06 10.81
N GLY A 64 -7.47 15.83 11.19
CA GLY A 64 -7.19 15.45 12.58
C GLY A 64 -8.42 15.36 13.47
N GLU A 65 -9.63 15.45 12.91
CA GLU A 65 -10.89 15.24 13.66
C GLU A 65 -11.05 13.77 14.06
N ILE A 66 -10.46 12.86 13.28
CA ILE A 66 -10.27 11.46 13.65
C ILE A 66 -8.77 11.25 13.87
N ALA A 67 -8.34 11.33 15.13
CA ALA A 67 -6.92 11.23 15.50
C ALA A 67 -6.32 9.83 15.29
N ASP A 68 -7.14 8.78 15.33
CA ASP A 68 -6.70 7.39 15.14
C ASP A 68 -7.00 6.90 13.71
N TYR A 69 -5.92 6.63 12.96
CA TYR A 69 -6.01 6.02 11.63
C TYR A 69 -6.81 4.71 11.64
N LYS A 70 -6.64 3.87 12.66
CA LYS A 70 -7.32 2.57 12.76
C LYS A 70 -8.83 2.78 12.83
N GLU A 71 -9.26 3.71 13.66
CA GLU A 71 -10.68 4.07 13.77
C GLU A 71 -11.23 4.61 12.44
N SER A 72 -10.51 5.53 11.78
CA SER A 72 -10.91 6.03 10.45
C SER A 72 -11.07 4.89 9.43
N LEU A 73 -10.11 3.96 9.39
CA LEU A 73 -10.17 2.82 8.48
C LEU A 73 -11.34 1.89 8.79
N ARG A 74 -11.58 1.53 10.06
CA ARG A 74 -12.71 0.68 10.45
C ARG A 74 -14.05 1.31 10.08
N ARG A 75 -14.21 2.63 10.25
CA ARG A 75 -15.42 3.36 9.82
C ARG A 75 -15.63 3.28 8.31
N ARG A 76 -14.59 3.51 7.52
CA ARG A 76 -14.68 3.41 6.05
C ARG A 76 -14.98 1.99 5.60
N VAL A 77 -14.31 0.99 6.18
CA VAL A 77 -14.55 -0.44 5.88
C VAL A 77 -15.98 -0.86 6.23
N LYS A 78 -16.55 -0.35 7.32
CA LYS A 78 -17.94 -0.62 7.71
C LYS A 78 -18.94 -0.20 6.62
N LEU A 79 -18.68 0.89 5.90
CA LEU A 79 -19.51 1.36 4.79
C LEU A 79 -19.46 0.44 3.57
N LEU A 80 -18.47 -0.45 3.49
CA LEU A 80 -18.30 -1.40 2.39
C LEU A 80 -19.07 -2.71 2.61
N ALA A 81 -19.81 -2.85 3.72
CA ALA A 81 -20.61 -4.05 3.97
C ALA A 81 -21.61 -4.31 2.82
N GLY A 82 -21.65 -5.54 2.32
CA GLY A 82 -22.52 -5.95 1.22
C GLY A 82 -21.93 -5.75 -0.19
N VAL A 83 -20.77 -5.09 -0.33
CA VAL A 83 -20.04 -5.07 -1.61
C VAL A 83 -19.70 -6.50 -2.02
N SER A 84 -20.00 -6.88 -3.25
CA SER A 84 -19.65 -8.22 -3.76
C SER A 84 -18.17 -8.35 -4.10
N VAL A 85 -17.62 -9.56 -4.00
CA VAL A 85 -16.26 -9.87 -4.46
C VAL A 85 -16.09 -9.53 -5.95
N ARG A 86 -17.13 -9.78 -6.75
CA ARG A 86 -17.16 -9.41 -8.16
C ARG A 86 -16.98 -7.90 -8.38
N SER A 87 -17.58 -7.06 -7.54
CA SER A 87 -17.39 -5.61 -7.61
C SER A 87 -15.94 -5.22 -7.34
N MET A 88 -15.25 -5.92 -6.42
CA MET A 88 -13.81 -5.71 -6.22
C MET A 88 -12.98 -6.16 -7.42
N ASP A 89 -13.36 -7.27 -8.08
CA ASP A 89 -12.74 -7.69 -9.34
C ASP A 89 -12.95 -6.66 -10.47
N ASP A 90 -14.13 -6.06 -10.56
CA ASP A 90 -14.41 -4.99 -11.52
C ASP A 90 -13.53 -3.75 -11.25
N VAL A 91 -13.34 -3.36 -9.98
CA VAL A 91 -12.39 -2.29 -9.60
C VAL A 91 -10.97 -2.65 -10.05
N TYR A 92 -10.52 -3.87 -9.76
CA TYR A 92 -9.18 -4.33 -10.14
C TYR A 92 -8.97 -4.33 -11.66
N THR A 93 -9.96 -4.79 -12.42
CA THR A 93 -9.83 -4.99 -13.88
C THR A 93 -10.09 -3.71 -14.69
N GLN A 94 -10.94 -2.81 -14.21
CA GLN A 94 -11.41 -1.65 -14.98
C GLN A 94 -10.83 -0.31 -14.51
N ARG A 95 -10.44 -0.20 -13.24
CA ARG A 95 -10.03 1.08 -12.63
C ARG A 95 -8.56 1.12 -12.26
N LEU A 96 -8.06 0.04 -11.66
CA LEU A 96 -6.70 -0.04 -11.16
C LEU A 96 -5.69 -0.12 -12.31
N GLN A 97 -4.77 0.84 -12.34
CA GLN A 97 -3.60 0.85 -13.21
C GLN A 97 -2.34 1.02 -12.38
N LEU A 98 -1.23 0.46 -12.89
CA LEU A 98 0.07 0.76 -12.30
C LEU A 98 0.45 2.20 -12.61
N ASN A 99 1.03 2.90 -11.65
CA ASN A 99 1.57 4.23 -11.90
C ASN A 99 2.71 4.14 -12.94
N PRO A 100 2.89 5.19 -13.77
CA PRO A 100 3.96 5.22 -14.77
C PRO A 100 5.33 4.96 -14.14
N GLY A 101 6.11 4.05 -14.73
CA GLY A 101 7.44 3.69 -14.25
C GLY A 101 7.47 2.66 -13.12
N ALA A 102 6.33 2.29 -12.52
CA ALA A 102 6.31 1.35 -11.40
C ALA A 102 6.84 -0.04 -11.80
N ARG A 103 6.43 -0.56 -12.96
CA ARG A 103 6.89 -1.86 -13.47
C ARG A 103 8.37 -1.83 -13.81
N GLU A 104 8.81 -0.75 -14.46
CA GLU A 104 10.18 -0.54 -14.91
C GLU A 104 11.12 -0.45 -13.70
N LEU A 105 10.73 0.32 -12.67
CA LEU A 105 11.48 0.46 -11.43
C LEU A 105 11.62 -0.88 -10.70
N VAL A 106 10.50 -1.60 -10.50
CA VAL A 106 10.53 -2.91 -9.85
C VAL A 106 11.42 -3.89 -10.63
N SER A 107 11.30 -3.91 -11.97
CA SER A 107 12.13 -4.77 -12.81
C SER A 107 13.61 -4.43 -12.71
N ALA A 108 13.97 -3.14 -12.70
CA ALA A 108 15.34 -2.68 -12.56
C ALA A 108 15.94 -3.03 -11.19
N CYS A 109 15.19 -2.86 -10.10
CA CYS A 109 15.62 -3.26 -8.76
C CYS A 109 15.85 -4.77 -8.68
N LYS A 110 14.92 -5.58 -9.18
CA LYS A 110 15.09 -7.04 -9.18
C LYS A 110 16.27 -7.49 -10.04
N ALA A 111 16.54 -6.82 -11.16
CA ALA A 111 17.67 -7.14 -12.05
C ALA A 111 19.04 -6.98 -11.37
N VAL A 112 19.15 -6.11 -10.36
CA VAL A 112 20.38 -5.94 -9.56
C VAL A 112 20.38 -6.76 -8.27
N GLY A 113 19.40 -7.65 -8.09
CA GLY A 113 19.31 -8.55 -6.94
C GLY A 113 18.56 -8.00 -5.72
N MET A 114 17.98 -6.79 -5.80
CA MET A 114 17.15 -6.27 -4.71
C MET A 114 15.89 -7.10 -4.52
N LYS A 115 15.51 -7.29 -3.26
CA LYS A 115 14.19 -7.78 -2.90
C LYS A 115 13.18 -6.64 -2.91
N VAL A 116 11.91 -6.99 -3.13
CA VAL A 116 10.81 -6.04 -3.19
C VAL A 116 9.80 -6.36 -2.10
N LEU A 117 9.47 -5.37 -1.28
CA LEU A 117 8.44 -5.41 -0.25
C LEU A 117 7.29 -4.47 -0.65
N LEU A 118 6.06 -4.96 -0.60
CA LEU A 118 4.85 -4.14 -0.64
C LEU A 118 4.21 -4.11 0.74
N VAL A 119 4.09 -2.93 1.33
CA VAL A 119 3.53 -2.77 2.68
C VAL A 119 2.50 -1.64 2.68
N SER A 120 1.23 -2.00 2.85
CA SER A 120 0.12 -1.09 2.60
C SER A 120 -0.99 -1.16 3.65
N GLY A 121 -1.63 -0.01 3.88
CA GLY A 121 -2.90 0.07 4.62
C GLY A 121 -4.11 -0.36 3.79
N GLY A 122 -3.92 -0.67 2.50
CA GLY A 122 -4.94 -1.25 1.62
C GLY A 122 -5.20 -2.72 1.94
N PHE A 123 -5.74 -3.45 0.94
CA PHE A 123 -6.27 -4.80 1.16
C PHE A 123 -5.54 -5.91 0.39
N THR A 124 -5.43 -7.09 1.01
CA THR A 124 -4.77 -8.27 0.42
C THR A 124 -5.34 -8.67 -0.93
N PHE A 125 -6.65 -8.45 -1.13
CA PHE A 125 -7.31 -8.65 -2.41
C PHE A 125 -6.56 -7.96 -3.58
N PHE A 126 -6.12 -6.71 -3.40
CA PHE A 126 -5.38 -5.99 -4.43
C PHE A 126 -3.88 -6.25 -4.35
N SER A 127 -3.30 -6.24 -3.14
CA SER A 127 -1.85 -6.36 -2.97
C SER A 127 -1.31 -7.70 -3.47
N ASP A 128 -2.07 -8.79 -3.33
CA ASP A 128 -1.64 -10.12 -3.80
C ASP A 128 -1.63 -10.18 -5.34
N ARG A 129 -2.61 -9.55 -5.99
CA ARG A 129 -2.63 -9.44 -7.46
C ARG A 129 -1.51 -8.54 -7.99
N ILE A 130 -1.21 -7.44 -7.28
CA ILE A 130 -0.06 -6.58 -7.60
C ILE A 130 1.25 -7.33 -7.40
N ARG A 131 1.37 -8.11 -6.31
CA ARG A 131 2.52 -8.97 -6.06
C ARG A 131 2.77 -9.90 -7.23
N ASP A 132 1.74 -10.62 -7.69
CA ASP A 132 1.88 -11.56 -8.79
C ASP A 132 2.23 -10.84 -10.11
N ARG A 133 1.62 -9.67 -10.36
CA ARG A 133 1.84 -8.86 -11.57
C ARG A 133 3.24 -8.23 -11.68
N LEU A 134 3.89 -7.98 -10.54
CA LEU A 134 5.20 -7.33 -10.44
C LEU A 134 6.31 -8.26 -9.91
N GLY A 135 5.96 -9.49 -9.54
CA GLY A 135 6.88 -10.44 -8.93
C GLY A 135 7.42 -9.98 -7.58
N ILE A 136 6.59 -9.38 -6.73
CA ILE A 136 7.02 -8.85 -5.42
C ILE A 136 7.35 -10.01 -4.46
N ASP A 137 8.44 -9.88 -3.69
CA ASP A 137 8.95 -10.95 -2.83
C ASP A 137 8.20 -11.03 -1.49
N PHE A 138 7.77 -9.89 -0.93
CA PHE A 138 7.10 -9.81 0.37
C PHE A 138 5.89 -8.87 0.33
N THR A 139 4.80 -9.23 1.02
CA THR A 139 3.61 -8.37 1.14
C THR A 139 3.12 -8.26 2.60
N ARG A 140 2.55 -7.11 2.95
CA ARG A 140 1.79 -6.88 4.19
C ARG A 140 0.64 -5.92 3.88
N ALA A 141 -0.59 -6.36 4.13
CA ALA A 141 -1.81 -5.57 3.92
C ALA A 141 -2.95 -6.05 4.83
N ASN A 142 -4.02 -5.27 4.90
CA ASN A 142 -5.21 -5.63 5.68
C ASN A 142 -6.05 -6.69 4.96
N VAL A 143 -6.70 -7.57 5.72
CA VAL A 143 -7.58 -8.59 5.15
C VAL A 143 -9.03 -8.18 5.38
N LEU A 144 -9.82 -8.04 4.30
CA LEU A 144 -11.25 -7.80 4.40
C LEU A 144 -11.98 -9.10 4.74
N GLY A 145 -12.91 -9.03 5.68
CA GLY A 145 -13.82 -10.14 5.97
C GLY A 145 -14.78 -10.34 4.80
N ILE A 146 -14.86 -11.57 4.31
CA ILE A 146 -15.78 -11.98 3.24
C ILE A 146 -16.67 -13.09 3.76
N ARG A 147 -17.98 -13.00 3.50
CA ARG A 147 -18.97 -14.05 3.76
C ARG A 147 -19.97 -14.07 2.61
N ASP A 148 -20.29 -15.27 2.10
CA ASP A 148 -21.25 -15.48 1.01
C ASP A 148 -20.96 -14.61 -0.23
N GLY A 149 -19.67 -14.44 -0.56
CA GLY A 149 -19.23 -13.65 -1.70
C GLY A 149 -19.36 -12.13 -1.52
N GLN A 150 -19.60 -11.63 -0.30
CA GLN A 150 -19.74 -10.21 0.00
C GLN A 150 -18.86 -9.78 1.18
N LEU A 151 -18.49 -8.50 1.19
CA LEU A 151 -17.76 -7.89 2.28
C LEU A 151 -18.63 -7.81 3.54
N THR A 152 -18.06 -8.18 4.68
CA THR A 152 -18.74 -8.12 5.99
C THR A 152 -18.73 -6.70 6.60
N GLY A 153 -17.97 -5.78 6.00
CA GLY A 153 -17.68 -4.46 6.57
C GLY A 153 -16.75 -4.52 7.78
N ARG A 154 -15.96 -5.60 7.92
CA ARG A 154 -14.96 -5.77 8.98
C ARG A 154 -13.63 -6.23 8.40
N LEU A 155 -12.56 -5.94 9.12
CA LEU A 155 -11.26 -6.54 8.89
C LEU A 155 -11.16 -7.88 9.62
N VAL A 156 -10.29 -8.76 9.11
CA VAL A 156 -9.94 -10.02 9.77
C VAL A 156 -8.71 -9.78 10.63
N ASP A 157 -8.78 -10.21 11.89
CA ASP A 157 -7.65 -10.14 12.83
C ASP A 157 -6.46 -10.95 12.29
N GLN A 158 -5.26 -10.40 12.41
CA GLN A 158 -4.04 -11.07 11.94
C GLN A 158 -3.07 -11.32 13.10
N PRO A 159 -2.19 -12.34 13.01
CA PRO A 159 -1.25 -12.67 14.08
C PRO A 159 -0.28 -11.54 14.46
N TRP A 160 -0.03 -10.62 13.53
CA TRP A 160 0.86 -9.47 13.71
C TRP A 160 0.12 -8.21 14.22
N GLY A 161 -1.22 -8.23 14.29
CA GLY A 161 -2.04 -7.10 14.71
C GLY A 161 -3.34 -6.98 13.92
N ASP A 162 -4.09 -5.91 14.19
CA ASP A 162 -5.39 -5.64 13.55
C ASP A 162 -5.22 -4.92 12.20
N ILE A 163 -4.55 -3.77 12.19
CA ILE A 163 -4.45 -2.88 11.02
C ILE A 163 -2.99 -2.55 10.71
N CYS A 164 -2.63 -2.64 9.42
CA CYS A 164 -1.36 -2.19 8.87
C CYS A 164 -1.31 -0.65 8.81
N ASP A 165 -1.08 -0.04 9.98
CA ASP A 165 -0.82 1.39 10.14
C ASP A 165 0.65 1.74 9.88
N GLY A 166 1.03 3.01 10.07
CA GLY A 166 2.41 3.44 9.87
C GLY A 166 3.44 2.74 10.77
N GLU A 167 3.05 2.34 11.98
CA GLU A 167 3.94 1.60 12.88
C GLU A 167 4.17 0.18 12.36
N GLU A 168 3.11 -0.49 11.90
CA GLU A 168 3.22 -1.81 11.27
C GLU A 168 4.00 -1.77 9.96
N LYS A 169 3.82 -0.71 9.14
CA LYS A 169 4.66 -0.53 7.94
C LYS A 169 6.15 -0.52 8.29
N ARG A 170 6.50 0.20 9.35
CA ARG A 170 7.88 0.26 9.88
C ARG A 170 8.34 -1.09 10.42
N LYS A 171 7.50 -1.78 11.22
CA LYS A 171 7.81 -3.11 11.78
C LYS A 171 8.09 -4.12 10.68
N MET A 172 7.23 -4.18 9.67
CA MET A 172 7.38 -5.08 8.53
C MET A 172 8.67 -4.80 7.74
N LEU A 173 8.97 -3.52 7.48
CA LEU A 173 10.22 -3.13 6.81
C LEU A 173 11.44 -3.65 7.57
N LEU A 174 11.52 -3.35 8.88
CA LEU A 174 12.66 -3.76 9.72
C LEU A 174 12.77 -5.27 9.86
N ALA A 175 11.65 -5.98 10.02
CA ALA A 175 11.64 -7.44 10.08
C ALA A 175 12.12 -8.06 8.76
N THR A 176 11.74 -7.48 7.62
CA THR A 176 12.19 -7.93 6.30
C THR A 176 13.69 -7.67 6.11
N CYS A 177 14.21 -6.50 6.52
CA CYS A 177 15.65 -6.24 6.51
C CYS A 177 16.41 -7.28 7.36
N ALA A 178 15.95 -7.51 8.59
CA ALA A 178 16.57 -8.50 9.48
C ALA A 178 16.56 -9.92 8.89
N GLN A 179 15.44 -10.34 8.27
CA GLN A 179 15.34 -11.62 7.58
C GLN A 179 16.32 -11.75 6.41
N LEU A 180 16.61 -10.66 5.72
CA LEU A 180 17.54 -10.61 4.59
C LEU A 180 19.00 -10.36 4.99
N GLY A 181 19.27 -10.08 6.26
CA GLY A 181 20.61 -9.74 6.76
C GLY A 181 21.10 -8.35 6.33
N LEU A 182 20.17 -7.38 6.19
CA LEU A 182 20.43 -5.98 5.82
C LEU A 182 20.47 -5.05 7.03
#